data_AF-A0A327J2S9-F1
#
_entry.id   AF-A0A327J2S9-F1
#
_cell.length_a   1.000
_cell.length_b   1.000
_cell.length_c   1.000
_cell.angle_alpha   90.00
_cell.angle_beta   90.00
_cell.angle_gamma   90.00
#
_symmetry.space_group_name_H-M   'P 1'
#
loop_
_entity.id
_entity.type
_entity.pdbx_description
1 polymer ?
#
loop_
_entity_poly.entity_id
_entity_poly.type
_entity_poly.pdbx_seq_one_letter_code
_entity_poly.pdbx_strand_id
1 'polypeptide(L)'
;MQVSELLEKLDNNNKNQLENEIVNMGSSAVPVLVEKLQTSKGLVRGVVAMSLIRIGEDSVSLLKEAANKNHDFTWVADYLINEIEGSKVA
;
A
#
# COMPACT_ATOMS: atom_id res chain seq x y z
N MET A 1 -7.45 -11.95 -11.10
CA MET A 1 -8.21 -10.87 -10.45
C MET A 1 -7.26 -9.71 -10.26
N GLN A 2 -7.67 -8.49 -10.62
CA GLN A 2 -6.80 -7.32 -10.52
C GLN A 2 -6.90 -6.69 -9.12
N VAL A 3 -5.82 -6.08 -8.63
CA VAL A 3 -5.79 -5.41 -7.32
C VAL A 3 -6.87 -4.33 -7.20
N SER A 4 -7.11 -3.58 -8.28
CA SER A 4 -8.17 -2.56 -8.36
C SER A 4 -9.56 -3.13 -8.06
N GLU A 5 -9.89 -4.28 -8.64
CA GLU A 5 -11.18 -4.96 -8.44
C GLU A 5 -11.36 -5.43 -6.99
N LEU A 6 -10.27 -5.86 -6.34
CA LEU A 6 -10.30 -6.23 -4.91
C LEU A 6 -10.56 -5.00 -4.03
N LEU A 7 -9.90 -3.88 -4.32
CA LEU A 7 -10.07 -2.65 -3.57
C LEU A 7 -11.46 -2.02 -3.73
N GLU A 8 -12.13 -2.22 -4.87
CA GLU A 8 -13.51 -1.76 -5.09
C GLU A 8 -14.55 -2.56 -4.29
N LYS A 9 -14.28 -3.84 -4.04
CA LYS A 9 -15.17 -4.72 -3.25
C LYS A 9 -14.96 -4.61 -1.74
N LEU A 10 -14.04 -3.76 -1.33
CA LEU A 10 -13.53 -3.71 0.02
C LEU A 10 -14.56 -3.09 0.97
N ASP A 11 -14.92 -3.86 2.00
CA ASP A 11 -15.83 -3.46 3.07
C ASP A 11 -15.27 -3.86 4.44
N ASN A 12 -15.98 -3.50 5.50
CA ASN A 12 -15.53 -3.79 6.87
C ASN A 12 -15.54 -5.28 7.23
N ASN A 13 -16.30 -6.11 6.51
CA ASN A 13 -16.43 -7.54 6.76
C ASN A 13 -15.35 -8.35 6.04
N ASN A 14 -14.89 -7.88 4.88
CA ASN A 14 -13.97 -8.60 4.00
C ASN A 14 -12.54 -8.01 3.94
N LYS A 15 -12.29 -6.85 4.56
CA LYS A 15 -10.99 -6.14 4.49
C LYS A 15 -9.77 -7.03 4.74
N ASN A 16 -9.79 -7.89 5.76
CA ASN A 16 -8.64 -8.72 6.14
C ASN A 16 -8.37 -9.79 5.08
N GLN A 17 -9.43 -10.36 4.51
CA GLN A 17 -9.30 -11.37 3.46
C GLN A 17 -8.73 -10.74 2.19
N LEU A 18 -9.30 -9.62 1.75
CA LEU A 18 -8.86 -8.94 0.54
C LEU A 18 -7.44 -8.37 0.69
N GLU A 19 -7.08 -7.84 1.86
CA GLU A 19 -5.71 -7.45 2.16
C GLU A 19 -4.74 -8.64 2.00
N ASN A 20 -5.07 -9.81 2.56
CA ASN A 20 -4.24 -11.01 2.41
C ASN A 20 -4.10 -11.42 0.94
N GLU A 21 -5.17 -11.37 0.16
CA GLU A 21 -5.13 -11.67 -1.27
C GLU A 21 -4.20 -10.68 -2.01
N ILE A 22 -4.29 -9.39 -1.71
CA ILE A 22 -3.43 -8.34 -2.27
C ILE A 22 -1.97 -8.58 -1.89
N VAL A 23 -1.69 -8.86 -0.61
CA VAL A 23 -0.32 -9.13 -0.13
C VAL A 23 0.26 -10.37 -0.79
N ASN A 24 -0.53 -11.41 -1.01
CA ASN A 24 -0.10 -12.63 -1.70
C ASN A 24 0.25 -12.41 -3.18
N MET A 25 -0.25 -11.33 -3.82
CA MET A 25 0.19 -10.93 -5.15
C MET A 25 1.61 -10.33 -5.15
N GLY A 26 2.11 -9.90 -3.99
CA GLY A 26 3.46 -9.40 -3.79
C GLY A 26 3.77 -8.14 -4.60
N SER A 27 5.00 -8.05 -5.11
CA SER A 27 5.51 -6.90 -5.87
C SER A 27 4.65 -6.48 -7.06
N SER A 28 3.92 -7.42 -7.68
CA SER A 28 3.03 -7.12 -8.81
C SER A 28 1.86 -6.19 -8.44
N ALA A 29 1.49 -6.13 -7.16
CA ALA A 29 0.44 -5.25 -6.67
C ALA A 29 0.93 -3.82 -6.39
N VAL A 30 2.23 -3.64 -6.14
CA VAL A 30 2.80 -2.39 -5.62
C VAL A 30 2.49 -1.17 -6.49
N PRO A 31 2.64 -1.19 -7.84
CA PRO A 31 2.38 -0.01 -8.64
C PRO A 31 0.94 0.52 -8.48
N VAL A 32 -0.03 -0.39 -8.50
CA VAL A 32 -1.46 -0.07 -8.34
C VAL A 32 -1.74 0.45 -6.93
N LEU A 33 -1.14 -0.17 -5.92
CA LEU A 33 -1.31 0.25 -4.52
C LEU A 33 -0.75 1.66 -4.29
N VAL A 34 0.43 1.99 -4.82
CA VAL A 34 1.04 3.32 -4.67
C VAL A 34 0.21 4.40 -5.37
N GLU A 35 -0.31 4.14 -6.56
CA GLU A 35 -1.23 5.06 -7.24
C GLU A 35 -2.52 5.25 -6.43
N LYS A 36 -3.09 4.16 -5.94
CA LYS A 36 -4.36 4.20 -5.21
C LYS A 36 -4.23 4.86 -3.85
N LEU A 37 -3.08 4.73 -3.19
CA LEU A 37 -2.80 5.35 -1.90
C LEU A 37 -2.85 6.88 -1.94
N GLN A 38 -2.45 7.48 -3.06
CA GLN A 38 -2.45 8.93 -3.26
C GLN A 38 -3.86 9.52 -3.41
N THR A 39 -4.80 8.72 -3.93
CA THR A 39 -6.16 9.18 -4.27
C THR A 39 -7.23 8.67 -3.31
N SER A 40 -6.96 7.57 -2.61
CA SER A 40 -7.94 6.91 -1.73
C SER A 40 -8.05 7.56 -0.36
N LYS A 41 -9.18 7.34 0.29
CA LYS A 41 -9.48 7.81 1.65
C LYS A 41 -10.10 6.69 2.48
N GLY A 42 -10.16 6.89 3.79
CA GLY A 42 -10.84 5.98 4.72
C GLY A 42 -10.30 4.55 4.67
N LEU A 43 -11.23 3.58 4.66
CA LEU A 43 -10.93 2.15 4.75
C LEU A 43 -9.98 1.67 3.63
N VAL A 44 -10.25 2.04 2.38
CA VAL A 44 -9.43 1.65 1.23
C VAL A 44 -8.00 2.14 1.40
N ARG A 45 -7.81 3.40 1.81
CA ARG A 45 -6.47 3.95 2.06
C ARG A 45 -5.72 3.19 3.16
N GLY A 46 -6.42 2.81 4.23
CA GLY A 46 -5.85 2.02 5.32
C GLY A 46 -5.38 0.64 4.88
N VAL A 47 -6.20 -0.09 4.10
CA VAL A 47 -5.82 -1.42 3.60
C VAL A 47 -4.69 -1.34 2.59
N VAL A 48 -4.70 -0.34 1.71
CA VAL A 48 -3.60 -0.12 0.76
C VAL A 48 -2.28 0.14 1.48
N ALA A 49 -2.31 1.03 2.48
CA ALA A 49 -1.13 1.33 3.31
C ALA A 49 -0.61 0.06 4.01
N MET A 50 -1.50 -0.70 4.66
CA MET A 50 -1.12 -1.93 5.37
C MET A 50 -0.56 -2.99 4.41
N SER A 51 -1.16 -3.13 3.23
CA SER A 51 -0.69 -4.05 2.19
C SER A 51 0.72 -3.71 1.74
N LEU A 52 1.02 -2.43 1.50
CA LEU A 52 2.35 -1.97 1.11
C LEU A 52 3.41 -2.25 2.18
N ILE A 53 3.08 -2.03 3.47
CA ILE A 53 3.96 -2.36 4.59
C ILE A 53 4.25 -3.87 4.61
N ARG A 54 3.23 -4.70 4.47
CA ARG A 54 3.35 -6.17 4.52
C ARG A 54 4.06 -6.76 3.31
N ILE A 55 3.93 -6.15 2.14
CA ILE A 55 4.71 -6.50 0.95
C ILE A 55 6.19 -6.16 1.19
N GLY A 56 6.47 -5.06 1.89
CA GLY A 56 7.82 -4.73 2.36
C GLY A 56 8.67 -4.00 1.33
N GLU A 57 9.93 -4.39 1.19
CA GLU A 57 10.95 -3.61 0.46
C GLU A 57 10.62 -3.32 -1.01
N ASP A 58 9.89 -4.22 -1.66
CA ASP A 58 9.45 -4.04 -3.05
C ASP A 58 8.60 -2.76 -3.21
N SER A 59 7.97 -2.28 -2.12
CA SER A 59 7.21 -1.04 -2.07
C SER A 59 8.08 0.22 -2.01
N VAL A 60 9.30 0.14 -1.47
CA VAL A 60 10.10 1.33 -1.08
C VAL A 60 10.48 2.18 -2.28
N SER A 61 10.92 1.56 -3.38
CA SER A 61 11.38 2.33 -4.55
C SER A 61 10.24 3.14 -5.17
N LEU A 62 9.04 2.56 -5.27
CA LEU A 62 7.88 3.22 -5.86
C LEU A 62 7.28 4.28 -4.93
N LEU A 63 7.34 4.06 -3.60
CA LEU A 63 6.97 5.08 -2.62
C LEU A 63 7.87 6.32 -2.72
N LYS A 64 9.20 6.14 -2.86
CA LYS A 64 10.15 7.24 -3.07
C LYS A 64 9.87 7.98 -4.37
N GLU A 65 9.61 7.26 -5.45
CA GLU A 65 9.27 7.88 -6.74
C GLU A 65 7.98 8.71 -6.66
N ALA A 66 6.95 8.18 -6.00
CA ALA A 66 5.69 8.89 -5.82
C ALA A 66 5.86 10.15 -4.95
N ALA A 67 6.65 10.09 -3.87
CA ALA A 67 6.97 11.24 -3.03
C ALA A 67 7.69 12.35 -3.81
N ASN A 68 8.65 11.97 -4.67
CA ASN A 68 9.36 12.93 -5.52
C ASN A 68 8.43 13.63 -6.53
N LYS A 69 7.37 12.95 -6.99
CA LYS A 69 6.38 13.49 -7.91
C LYS A 69 5.29 14.31 -7.22
N ASN A 70 5.01 14.03 -5.95
CA ASN A 70 3.92 14.62 -5.20
C ASN A 70 4.36 14.99 -3.77
N HIS A 71 4.64 16.28 -3.55
CA HIS A 71 5.13 16.80 -2.28
C HIS A 71 4.13 16.60 -1.12
N ASP A 72 2.83 16.60 -1.40
CA ASP A 72 1.80 16.35 -0.38
C ASP A 72 1.80 14.88 0.07
N PHE A 73 2.35 13.98 -0.76
CA PHE A 73 2.45 12.56 -0.48
C PHE A 73 3.74 12.18 0.29
N THR A 74 4.74 13.07 0.33
CA THR A 74 6.05 12.79 0.93
C THR A 74 5.95 12.28 2.36
N TRP A 75 5.19 12.94 3.22
CA TRP A 75 5.04 12.50 4.62
C TRP A 75 4.46 11.07 4.74
N VAL A 76 3.52 10.73 3.86
CA VAL A 76 2.88 9.40 3.86
C VAL A 76 3.86 8.33 3.37
N ALA A 77 4.60 8.63 2.30
CA ALA A 77 5.63 7.75 1.78
C ALA A 77 6.72 7.51 2.81
N ASP A 78 7.23 8.56 3.44
CA ASP A 78 8.26 8.47 4.47
C ASP A 78 7.78 7.65 5.67
N TYR A 79 6.55 7.87 6.13
CA TYR A 79 5.94 7.06 7.18
C TYR A 79 5.94 5.57 6.83
N LEU A 80 5.45 5.21 5.64
CA LEU A 80 5.39 3.82 5.20
C LEU A 80 6.77 3.19 5.04
N ILE A 81 7.73 3.93 4.50
CA ILE A 81 9.11 3.47 4.34
C ILE A 81 9.72 3.20 5.72
N ASN A 82 9.53 4.08 6.70
CA ASN A 82 9.99 3.87 8.07
C ASN A 82 9.34 2.64 8.71
N GLU A 83 8.05 2.39 8.49
CA GLU A 83 7.38 1.18 8.99
C GLU A 83 7.95 -0.09 8.33
N ILE A 84 8.22 -0.06 7.02
CA ILE A 84 8.82 -1.18 6.29
C ILE A 84 10.24 -1.48 6.79
N GLU A 85 11.07 -0.45 6.93
CA GLU A 85 12.46 -0.56 7.39
C GLU A 85 12.52 -0.91 8.89
N GLY A 86 11.63 -0.34 9.71
CA GLY A 86 11.48 -0.62 11.13
C GLY A 86 10.96 -2.02 11.43
N SER A 87 10.15 -2.60 10.54
CA SER A 87 9.69 -3.99 10.65
C SER A 87 10.83 -5.01 10.49
N LYS A 88 12.02 -4.58 10.03
CA LYS A 88 13.21 -5.44 9.93
C LYS A 88 14.02 -5.58 11.22
N VAL A 89 13.79 -4.72 12.21
CA VAL A 89 14.59 -4.64 13.44
C VAL A 89 13.93 -5.31 14.66
N ALA A 90 12.91 -6.14 14.45
CA ALA A 90 12.23 -6.93 15.48
C ALA A 90 12.56 -8.43 15.39
#